data_AF-K6GRF7-F1
#
_entry.id   AF-K6GRF7-F1
#
_cell.length_a   1.000
_cell.length_b   1.000
_cell.length_c   1.000
_cell.angle_alpha   90.00
_cell.angle_beta   90.00
_cell.angle_gamma   90.00
#
_symmetry.space_group_name_H-M   'P 1'
#
loop_
_entity.id
_entity.type
_entity.pdbx_description
1 polymer ?
#
loop_
_entity_poly.entity_id
_entity_poly.type
_entity_poly.pdbx_seq_one_letter_code
_entity_poly.pdbx_strand_id
1 'polypeptide(L)'
;MTTPARIDRLKAKKEEIEKQLAELEAREKSKARKEDNRLKVLIGAGILADAKIRPELAGEVQKILDRAITAKRDRDFLQEKGWLPRQPTTGNREEK
;
A
#
# COMPACT_ATOMS: atom_id res chain seq x y z
N MET A 1 26.48 35.85 -30.01
CA MET A 1 26.71 34.53 -29.37
C MET A 1 26.82 33.49 -30.47
N THR A 2 27.85 32.66 -30.48
CA THR A 2 28.00 31.58 -31.48
C THR A 2 26.99 30.46 -31.19
N THR A 3 26.54 29.77 -32.23
CA THR A 3 25.56 28.67 -32.13
C THR A 3 25.93 27.60 -31.08
N PRO A 4 27.21 27.17 -30.94
CA PRO A 4 27.62 26.21 -29.91
C PRO A 4 27.35 26.70 -28.48
N ALA A 5 27.69 27.95 -28.16
CA ALA A 5 27.47 28.53 -26.84
C ALA A 5 25.98 28.64 -26.47
N ARG A 6 25.10 28.80 -27.48
CA ARG A 6 23.63 28.78 -27.28
C ARG A 6 23.13 27.37 -26.99
N ILE A 7 23.67 26.35 -27.66
CA ILE A 7 23.35 24.94 -27.44
C ILE A 7 23.73 24.52 -26.01
N ASP A 8 24.93 24.87 -25.54
CA ASP A 8 25.38 24.48 -24.20
C ASP A 8 24.52 25.11 -23.10
N ARG A 9 24.13 26.38 -23.27
CA ARG A 9 23.18 27.03 -22.35
C ARG A 9 21.81 26.35 -22.35
N LEU A 10 21.32 25.89 -23.50
CA LEU A 10 20.05 25.18 -23.59
C LEU A 10 20.13 23.79 -22.95
N LYS A 11 21.26 23.08 -23.09
CA LYS A 11 21.49 21.81 -22.40
C LYS A 11 21.53 21.98 -20.89
N ALA A 12 22.27 22.96 -20.38
CA ALA A 12 22.32 23.26 -18.96
C ALA A 12 20.92 23.59 -18.38
N LYS A 13 20.13 24.40 -19.11
CA LYS A 13 18.74 24.67 -18.72
C LYS A 13 17.85 23.43 -18.75
N LYS A 14 18.03 22.56 -19.75
CA LYS A 14 17.29 21.30 -19.85
C LYS A 14 17.57 20.42 -18.63
N GLU A 15 18.83 20.24 -18.26
CA GLU A 15 19.22 19.45 -17.09
C GLU A 15 18.67 20.04 -15.79
N GLU A 16 18.66 21.36 -15.66
CA GLU A 16 18.06 22.04 -14.50
C GLU A 16 16.55 21.81 -14.41
N ILE A 17 15.83 21.93 -15.53
CA ILE A 17 14.39 21.66 -15.61
C ILE A 17 14.10 20.19 -15.29
N GLU A 18 14.90 19.25 -15.82
CA GLU A 18 14.74 17.82 -15.53
C GLU A 18 14.91 17.52 -14.03
N LYS A 19 15.87 18.16 -13.37
CA LYS A 19 16.05 18.04 -11.91
C LYS A 19 14.84 18.58 -11.14
N GLN A 20 14.35 19.76 -11.52
CA GLN A 20 13.16 20.36 -10.89
C GLN A 20 11.92 19.48 -11.08
N LEU A 21 11.74 18.91 -12.27
CA LEU A 21 10.63 18.02 -12.55
C LEU A 21 10.70 16.74 -11.71
N ALA A 22 11.87 16.11 -11.62
CA ALA A 22 12.07 14.92 -10.79
C ALA A 22 11.76 15.19 -9.30
N GLU A 23 12.13 16.36 -8.79
CA GLU A 23 11.83 16.76 -7.41
C GLU A 23 10.33 16.95 -7.19
N LEU A 24 9.63 17.64 -8.10
CA LEU A 24 8.18 17.85 -8.02
C LEU A 24 7.43 16.52 -8.09
N GLU A 25 7.83 15.62 -9.01
CA GLU A 25 7.23 14.28 -9.10
C GLU A 25 7.46 13.46 -7.83
N ALA A 26 8.64 13.54 -7.22
CA ALA A 26 8.92 12.85 -5.97
C ALA A 26 8.06 13.38 -4.82
N ARG A 27 7.85 14.70 -4.76
CA ARG A 27 6.97 15.34 -3.77
C ARG A 27 5.51 14.91 -3.95
N GLU A 28 5.00 14.91 -5.18
CA GLU A 28 3.63 14.46 -5.46
C GLU A 28 3.44 12.97 -5.14
N LYS A 29 4.39 12.10 -5.50
CA LYS A 29 4.36 10.69 -5.11
C LYS A 29 4.36 10.50 -3.60
N SER A 30 5.13 11.31 -2.87
CA SER A 30 5.15 11.28 -1.40
C SER A 30 3.81 11.71 -0.81
N LYS A 31 3.22 12.79 -1.34
CA LYS A 31 1.91 13.28 -0.92
C LYS A 31 0.81 12.25 -1.16
N ALA A 32 0.76 11.66 -2.36
CA ALA A 32 -0.20 10.62 -2.71
C ALA A 32 -0.10 9.40 -1.77
N ARG A 33 1.12 8.95 -1.43
CA ARG A 33 1.32 7.86 -0.46
C ARG A 33 0.82 8.22 0.94
N LYS A 34 1.02 9.46 1.38
CA LYS A 34 0.52 9.94 2.69
C LYS A 34 -1.01 9.98 2.71
N GLU A 35 -1.63 10.44 1.63
CA GLU A 35 -3.09 10.49 1.51
C GLU A 35 -3.70 9.09 1.46
N ASP A 36 -3.12 8.16 0.69
CA ASP A 36 -3.54 6.76 0.65
C ASP A 36 -3.40 6.07 2.01
N ASN A 37 -2.27 6.27 2.70
CA ASN A 37 -2.07 5.76 4.05
C ASN A 37 -3.11 6.33 5.03
N ARG A 38 -3.40 7.63 4.95
CA ARG A 38 -4.41 8.28 5.80
C ARG A 38 -5.79 7.70 5.52
N LEU A 39 -6.14 7.48 4.25
CA LEU A 39 -7.42 6.88 3.86
C LEU A 39 -7.59 5.49 4.47
N LYS A 40 -6.58 4.62 4.34
CA LYS A 40 -6.57 3.27 4.91
C LYS A 40 -6.76 3.27 6.42
N VAL A 41 -6.09 4.19 7.12
CA VAL A 41 -6.22 4.33 8.58
C VAL A 41 -7.61 4.78 8.97
N LEU A 42 -8.17 5.82 8.32
CA LEU A 42 -9.49 6.36 8.67
C LEU A 42 -10.61 5.37 8.38
N ILE A 43 -10.63 4.77 7.20
CA ILE A 43 -11.63 3.76 6.84
C ILE A 43 -11.48 2.54 7.75
N GLY A 44 -10.25 2.04 7.93
CA GLY A 44 -9.98 0.89 8.79
C GLY A 44 -10.44 1.14 10.23
N ALA A 45 -10.12 2.30 10.81
CA ALA A 45 -10.56 2.65 12.15
C ALA A 45 -12.09 2.70 12.29
N GLY A 46 -12.78 3.28 11.30
CA GLY A 46 -14.25 3.34 11.27
C GLY A 46 -14.89 1.96 11.21
N ILE A 47 -14.44 1.12 10.28
CA ILE A 47 -14.95 -0.25 10.12
C ILE A 47 -14.65 -1.10 11.36
N LEU A 48 -13.45 -0.99 11.94
CA LEU A 48 -13.09 -1.72 13.16
C LEU A 48 -13.93 -1.29 14.38
N ALA A 49 -14.26 0.00 14.49
CA ALA A 49 -15.12 0.49 15.56
C ALA A 49 -16.55 -0.04 15.39
N ASP A 50 -17.06 0.00 14.17
CA ASP A 50 -18.44 -0.37 13.87
C ASP A 50 -18.66 -1.89 13.90
N ALA A 51 -17.68 -2.69 13.47
CA ALA A 51 -17.69 -4.16 13.58
C ALA A 51 -17.78 -4.66 15.04
N LYS A 52 -17.42 -3.83 16.04
CA LYS A 52 -17.63 -4.17 17.47
C LYS A 52 -19.09 -4.07 17.88
N ILE A 53 -19.86 -3.24 17.19
CA ILE A 53 -21.29 -2.98 17.47
C ILE A 53 -22.16 -3.90 16.60
N ARG A 54 -21.70 -4.19 15.37
CA ARG A 54 -22.42 -4.93 14.34
C ARG A 54 -21.70 -6.23 13.96
N PRO A 55 -22.03 -7.37 14.59
CA PRO A 55 -21.38 -8.65 14.33
C PRO A 55 -21.51 -9.13 12.88
N GLU A 56 -22.61 -8.78 12.20
CA GLU A 56 -22.84 -9.07 10.78
C GLU A 56 -21.78 -8.41 9.89
N LEU A 57 -21.45 -7.14 10.17
CA LEU A 57 -20.39 -6.44 9.44
C LEU A 57 -19.03 -7.07 9.71
N ALA A 58 -18.75 -7.47 10.95
CA ALA A 58 -17.51 -8.18 11.27
C ALA A 58 -17.37 -9.43 10.40
N GLY A 59 -18.43 -10.23 10.26
CA GLY A 59 -18.45 -11.41 9.40
C GLY A 59 -18.22 -11.09 7.91
N GLU A 60 -18.79 -10.01 7.40
CA GLU A 60 -18.55 -9.55 6.02
C GLU A 60 -17.08 -9.13 5.80
N VAL A 61 -16.52 -8.39 6.75
CA VAL A 61 -15.11 -7.98 6.72
C VAL A 61 -14.20 -9.20 6.75
N GLN A 62 -14.47 -10.21 7.58
CA GLN A 62 -13.69 -11.45 7.61
C GLN A 62 -13.69 -12.17 6.26
N LYS A 63 -14.84 -12.25 5.57
CA LYS A 63 -14.91 -12.84 4.21
C LYS A 63 -14.07 -12.06 3.20
N ILE A 64 -14.07 -10.73 3.28
CA ILE A 64 -13.25 -9.88 2.41
C ILE A 64 -11.76 -10.12 2.69
N LEU A 65 -11.36 -10.15 3.96
CA LEU A 65 -9.98 -10.39 4.38
C LEU A 65 -9.49 -11.76 3.94
N ASP A 66 -10.33 -12.80 4.04
CA ASP A 66 -9.96 -14.17 3.67
C ASP A 66 -9.64 -14.29 2.18
N ARG A 67 -10.40 -13.59 1.34
CA ARG A 67 -10.18 -13.51 -0.11
C ARG A 67 -9.00 -12.61 -0.49
N ALA A 68 -8.86 -11.46 0.14
CA ALA A 68 -7.94 -10.41 -0.31
C ALA A 68 -6.50 -10.61 0.19
N ILE A 69 -6.33 -11.19 1.39
CA ILE A 69 -5.02 -11.33 2.02
C ILE A 69 -4.47 -12.72 1.78
N THR A 70 -3.50 -12.83 0.88
CA THR A 70 -2.90 -14.12 0.47
C THR A 70 -1.54 -14.36 1.10
N ALA A 71 -0.82 -13.29 1.48
CA ALA A 71 0.51 -13.40 2.07
C ALA A 71 0.45 -14.10 3.44
N LYS A 72 1.22 -15.19 3.61
CA LYS A 72 1.23 -16.00 4.84
C LYS A 72 1.44 -15.16 6.10
N ARG A 73 2.41 -14.25 6.08
CA ARG A 73 2.73 -13.36 7.21
C ARG A 73 1.51 -12.57 7.70
N ASP A 74 0.76 -12.00 6.77
CA ASP A 74 -0.39 -11.16 7.09
C ASP A 74 -1.60 -12.00 7.50
N ARG A 75 -1.77 -13.19 6.90
CA ARG A 75 -2.80 -14.15 7.32
C ARG A 75 -2.55 -14.64 8.74
N ASP A 76 -1.31 -15.02 9.08
CA ASP A 76 -0.92 -15.44 10.43
C ASP A 76 -1.22 -14.33 11.46
N PHE A 77 -0.88 -13.08 11.12
CA PHE A 77 -1.19 -11.92 11.95
C PHE A 77 -2.71 -11.73 12.16
N LEU A 78 -3.51 -11.83 11.10
CA LEU A 78 -4.97 -11.69 11.20
C LEU A 78 -5.63 -12.85 11.96
N GLN A 79 -5.08 -14.07 11.85
CA GLN A 79 -5.51 -15.22 12.65
C GLN A 79 -5.23 -15.00 14.13
N GLU A 80 -4.04 -14.51 14.50
CA GLU A 80 -3.70 -14.17 15.87
C GLU A 80 -4.66 -13.10 16.45
N LYS A 81 -5.05 -12.13 15.61
CA LYS A 81 -6.00 -11.08 16.00
C LYS A 81 -7.47 -11.49 15.90
N GLY A 82 -7.78 -12.75 15.55
CA GLY A 82 -9.15 -13.27 15.49
C GLY A 82 -9.98 -12.78 14.29
N TRP A 83 -9.34 -12.21 13.27
CA TRP A 83 -10.00 -11.74 12.04
C TRP A 83 -10.04 -12.78 10.93
N LEU A 84 -9.24 -13.85 11.03
CA LEU A 84 -9.30 -14.97 10.11
C LEU A 84 -9.33 -16.29 10.87
N PRO A 85 -10.02 -17.33 10.33
CA PRO A 85 -9.95 -18.66 10.89
C PRO A 85 -8.53 -19.21 10.77
N ARG A 86 -8.05 -19.92 11.80
CA ARG A 86 -6.82 -20.73 11.69
C ARG A 86 -7.04 -21.75 10.59
N GLN A 87 -6.27 -21.66 9.52
CA GLN A 87 -6.24 -22.72 8.54
C GLN A 87 -5.58 -23.94 9.18
N PRO A 88 -6.15 -25.15 8.99
CA PRO A 88 -5.48 -26.36 9.40
C PRO A 88 -4.13 -26.39 8.69
N THR A 89 -3.04 -26.54 9.44
CA THR A 89 -1.74 -26.86 8.87
C THR A 89 -1.92 -28.18 8.13
N THR A 90 -2.07 -28.15 6.82
CA THR A 90 -1.87 -29.32 5.98
C THR A 90 -0.40 -29.67 6.09
N GLY A 91 -0.07 -30.42 7.14
CA GLY A 91 1.23 -31.05 7.33
C GLY A 91 1.41 -32.03 6.19
N ASN A 92 2.25 -31.67 5.22
CA ASN A 92 2.71 -32.59 4.22
C ASN A 92 3.69 -33.56 4.90
N ARG A 93 3.14 -34.60 5.53
CA ARG A 93 3.82 -35.86 5.82
C ARG A 93 3.20 -36.91 4.91
N GLU A 94 3.61 -36.89 3.65
CA GLU A 94 3.62 -38.12 2.88
C GLU A 94 4.94 -38.80 3.18
N GLU A 95 4.88 -39.71 4.17
CA GLU A 95 5.81 -40.81 4.31
C GLU A 95 5.75 -41.66 3.04
N LYS A 96 6.89 -41.86 2.38
CA LYS A 96 7.34 -43.15 1.85
C LYS A 96 8.79 -43.09 1.41
#